data_AF-W5LJP5-F1
#
_entry.id   AF-W5LJP5-F1
#
_cell.length_a   1.000
_cell.length_b   1.000
_cell.length_c   1.000
_cell.angle_alpha   90.00
_cell.angle_beta   90.00
_cell.angle_gamma   90.00
#
_symmetry.space_group_name_H-M   'P 1'
#
loop_
_entity.id
_entity.type
_entity.pdbx_description
1 polymer ?
#
loop_
_entity_poly.entity_id
_entity_poly.type
_entity_poly.pdbx_seq_one_letter_code
_entity_poly.pdbx_strand_id
1 'polypeptide(L)'
;MSMFSTGVLVLTSPLHILPLRLAPVLSSAAQIVERTLYVHLHPGLNLGTGTPARPVFIPPVVDLPTIISRLYSNAADVCGHLDVRVLLTHFRAQPGMPQTGSCAASNPFPSPQILTHSPEVVLTDFAVQDPGQSSLVSQCLQKYAGHCYVCTPGLSSVILHPQLEEVKSEDEKQKDTVREEPIETYGDVVVGGTFDRLHGAHRTLLNICSLLANRRFMVGVCDQELLKNKVLKELIEPYGQRVQRLQEFLNDVKPSLHYEIVPLSDPFGPSVSDPQLQCIVVSEETRRGGEAVNRKRVENGLPELVLYEIPLIKDIHHTEIEEEKISSSSLRSRLLGTLLVPPTPRPGLSQVPYVIGLTGGSGSGKSSVARRMEALGAVRIDADQLGHETYLPGRAAYHKILQEFGTDILNEDETINRRALGRKVFGNKERLKALTDIVWPEIALLVKERVQCAKEEGKSVCVLDAAVLLEAEWTDMVHEVWVAIIPEEEAVRRIVSVMVRVRRMR
;
A
#
# COMPACT_ATOMS: atom_id res chain seq x y z
N MET A 1 10.45 -28.42 3.26
CA MET A 1 11.20 -27.89 2.11
C MET A 1 11.39 -26.41 2.35
N SER A 2 12.55 -25.82 2.01
CA SER A 2 12.68 -24.35 1.99
C SER A 2 11.68 -23.79 0.98
N MET A 3 10.93 -22.75 1.35
CA MET A 3 10.02 -22.08 0.42
C MET A 3 10.83 -21.40 -0.70
N PHE A 4 10.23 -21.29 -1.88
CA PHE A 4 10.77 -20.52 -2.99
C PHE A 4 10.37 -19.06 -2.85
N SER A 5 11.24 -18.13 -3.21
CA SER A 5 10.92 -16.70 -3.14
C SER A 5 9.83 -16.35 -4.16
N THR A 6 9.92 -16.90 -5.37
CA THR A 6 9.08 -16.53 -6.51
C THR A 6 8.63 -17.75 -7.29
N GLY A 7 7.34 -17.81 -7.60
CA GLY A 7 6.74 -18.90 -8.39
C GLY A 7 5.78 -18.44 -9.48
N VAL A 8 5.59 -19.30 -10.48
CA VAL A 8 4.56 -19.13 -11.52
C VAL A 8 3.55 -20.26 -11.41
N LEU A 9 2.30 -19.93 -11.11
CA LEU A 9 1.16 -20.84 -11.14
C LEU A 9 0.50 -20.82 -12.51
N VAL A 10 0.64 -21.91 -13.25
CA VAL A 10 -0.03 -22.14 -14.53
C VAL A 10 -1.37 -22.84 -14.27
N LEU A 11 -2.45 -22.07 -14.37
CA LEU A 11 -3.81 -22.56 -14.22
C LEU A 11 -4.32 -23.13 -15.56
N THR A 12 -4.55 -24.43 -15.57
CA THR A 12 -4.91 -25.25 -16.73
C THR A 12 -6.37 -25.70 -16.71
N SER A 13 -7.02 -25.65 -15.54
CA SER A 13 -8.44 -26.01 -15.43
C SER A 13 -9.31 -25.16 -16.38
N PRO A 14 -10.36 -25.73 -16.98
CA PRO A 14 -11.35 -24.99 -17.76
C PRO A 14 -11.93 -23.80 -16.98
N LEU A 15 -12.27 -22.72 -17.69
CA LEU A 15 -12.74 -21.46 -17.07
C LEU A 15 -13.97 -21.65 -16.16
N HIS A 16 -14.87 -22.57 -16.48
CA HIS A 16 -16.08 -22.85 -15.68
C HIS A 16 -15.80 -23.61 -14.38
N ILE A 17 -14.68 -24.33 -14.29
CA ILE A 17 -14.26 -25.08 -13.08
C ILE A 17 -13.37 -24.21 -12.19
N LEU A 18 -12.61 -23.30 -12.80
CA LEU A 18 -11.58 -22.51 -12.14
C LEU A 18 -12.07 -21.79 -10.88
N PRO A 19 -13.25 -21.10 -10.86
CA PRO A 19 -13.72 -20.41 -9.66
C PRO A 19 -13.85 -21.31 -8.42
N LEU A 20 -14.21 -22.59 -8.60
CA LEU A 20 -14.38 -23.56 -7.51
C LEU A 20 -13.05 -24.08 -6.96
N ARG A 21 -11.95 -23.92 -7.70
CA ARG A 21 -10.62 -24.45 -7.34
C ARG A 21 -9.64 -23.36 -6.91
N LEU A 22 -9.95 -22.08 -7.12
CA LEU A 22 -9.02 -20.97 -6.87
C LEU A 22 -8.51 -20.92 -5.44
N ALA A 23 -9.38 -20.90 -4.42
CA ALA A 23 -8.95 -20.83 -3.02
C ALA A 23 -8.03 -22.01 -2.62
N PRO A 24 -8.40 -23.29 -2.84
CA PRO A 24 -7.55 -24.42 -2.50
C PRO A 24 -6.20 -24.43 -3.26
N VAL A 25 -6.20 -24.06 -4.55
CA VAL A 25 -4.98 -23.97 -5.36
C VAL A 25 -4.06 -22.86 -4.85
N LEU A 26 -4.61 -21.68 -4.58
CA LEU A 26 -3.84 -20.53 -4.07
C LEU A 26 -3.28 -20.79 -2.67
N SER A 27 -4.05 -21.44 -1.80
CA SER A 27 -3.60 -21.88 -0.48
C SER A 27 -2.42 -22.87 -0.58
N SER A 28 -2.52 -23.85 -1.49
CA SER A 28 -1.44 -24.81 -1.74
C SER A 28 -0.18 -24.13 -2.31
N ALA A 29 -0.35 -23.16 -3.22
CA ALA A 29 0.75 -22.39 -3.76
C ALA A 29 1.46 -21.54 -2.69
N ALA A 30 0.70 -20.97 -1.74
CA ALA A 30 1.23 -20.15 -0.66
C ALA A 30 2.05 -20.92 0.38
N GLN A 31 1.92 -22.25 0.43
CA GLN A 31 2.82 -23.09 1.24
C GLN A 31 4.20 -23.30 0.60
N ILE A 32 4.32 -22.98 -0.70
CA ILE A 32 5.51 -23.25 -1.51
C ILE A 32 6.25 -21.95 -1.85
N VAL A 33 5.52 -20.84 -2.03
CA VAL A 33 6.04 -19.54 -2.47
C VAL A 33 5.92 -18.51 -1.34
N GLU A 34 6.96 -17.72 -1.11
CA GLU A 34 7.04 -16.79 0.04
C GLU A 34 6.77 -15.31 -0.32
N ARG A 35 7.16 -14.84 -1.52
CA ARG A 35 7.08 -13.40 -1.86
C ARG A 35 6.16 -13.09 -3.02
N THR A 36 6.42 -13.64 -4.21
CA THR A 36 5.72 -13.26 -5.44
C THR A 36 5.16 -14.48 -6.15
N LEU A 37 3.86 -14.48 -6.38
CA LEU A 37 3.16 -15.53 -7.11
C LEU A 37 2.57 -14.97 -8.40
N TYR A 38 3.21 -15.31 -9.50
CA TYR A 38 2.69 -15.01 -10.83
C TYR A 38 1.62 -16.03 -11.20
N VAL A 39 0.47 -15.58 -11.71
CA VAL A 39 -0.58 -16.49 -12.18
C VAL A 39 -0.73 -16.38 -13.69
N HIS A 40 -0.44 -17.47 -14.40
CA HIS A 40 -0.63 -17.61 -15.84
C HIS A 40 -1.89 -18.45 -16.08
N LEU A 41 -2.92 -17.85 -16.70
CA LEU A 41 -4.13 -18.56 -17.08
C LEU A 41 -3.93 -19.23 -18.45
N HIS A 42 -4.00 -20.54 -18.58
CA HIS A 42 -4.07 -21.20 -19.90
C HIS A 42 -5.10 -22.33 -19.85
N PRO A 43 -6.40 -21.99 -19.78
CA PRO A 43 -7.46 -22.97 -19.68
C PRO A 43 -7.40 -23.99 -20.83
N GLY A 44 -7.49 -25.28 -20.50
CA GLY A 44 -7.43 -26.35 -21.49
C GLY A 44 -6.01 -26.74 -21.95
N LEU A 45 -4.96 -26.21 -21.33
CA LEU A 45 -3.59 -26.68 -21.56
C LEU A 45 -3.49 -28.17 -21.21
N ASN A 46 -3.10 -29.01 -22.18
CA ASN A 46 -2.85 -30.42 -21.95
C ASN A 46 -1.35 -30.68 -21.81
N LEU A 47 -0.95 -31.18 -20.64
CA LEU A 47 0.45 -31.51 -20.33
C LEU A 47 0.76 -33.02 -20.37
N GLY A 48 -0.27 -33.87 -20.54
CA GLY A 48 -0.14 -35.33 -20.45
C GLY A 48 0.29 -36.04 -21.75
N THR A 49 0.25 -35.37 -22.90
CA THR A 49 0.46 -36.00 -24.23
C THR A 49 1.94 -36.18 -24.62
N GLY A 50 2.89 -35.71 -23.81
CA GLY A 50 4.34 -35.81 -24.07
C GLY A 50 4.87 -34.92 -25.19
N THR A 51 4.00 -34.26 -25.95
CA THR A 51 4.35 -33.21 -26.90
C THR A 51 4.65 -31.89 -26.16
N PRO A 52 5.72 -31.16 -26.54
CA PRO A 52 6.04 -29.90 -25.91
C PRO A 52 4.93 -28.88 -26.19
N ALA A 53 4.15 -28.54 -25.17
CA ALA A 53 3.15 -27.50 -25.25
C ALA A 53 3.83 -26.17 -25.58
N ARG A 54 3.29 -25.46 -26.56
CA ARG A 54 3.74 -24.11 -26.93
C ARG A 54 2.70 -23.10 -26.47
N PRO A 55 3.14 -21.95 -25.96
CA PRO A 55 2.22 -20.89 -25.63
C PRO A 55 1.55 -20.33 -26.89
N VAL A 56 0.24 -20.04 -26.78
CA VAL A 56 -0.60 -19.55 -27.87
C VAL A 56 -1.31 -18.28 -27.43
N PHE A 57 -1.59 -17.37 -28.37
CA PHE A 57 -2.43 -16.22 -28.07
C PHE A 57 -3.90 -16.63 -27.91
N ILE A 58 -4.54 -16.17 -26.85
CA ILE A 58 -5.95 -16.43 -26.55
C ILE A 58 -6.73 -15.11 -26.65
N PRO A 59 -7.91 -15.08 -27.29
CA PRO A 59 -8.76 -13.90 -27.28
C PRO A 59 -9.30 -13.63 -25.86
N PRO A 60 -9.41 -12.37 -25.43
CA PRO A 60 -10.05 -12.05 -24.16
C PRO A 60 -11.57 -12.29 -24.25
N VAL A 61 -12.16 -12.90 -23.22
CA VAL A 61 -13.59 -13.23 -23.14
C VAL A 61 -14.29 -12.49 -22.01
N VAL A 62 -15.61 -12.33 -22.10
CA VAL A 62 -16.41 -11.51 -21.16
C VAL A 62 -16.35 -11.97 -19.69
N ASP A 63 -16.09 -13.24 -19.41
CA ASP A 63 -15.99 -13.74 -18.02
C ASP A 63 -14.62 -13.57 -17.38
N LEU A 64 -13.60 -13.25 -18.16
CA LEU A 64 -12.23 -13.13 -17.66
C LEU A 64 -12.06 -12.02 -16.60
N PRO A 65 -12.68 -10.83 -16.73
CA PRO A 65 -12.73 -9.83 -15.66
C PRO A 65 -13.28 -10.39 -14.34
N THR A 66 -14.36 -11.17 -14.39
CA THR A 66 -14.98 -11.81 -13.21
C THR A 66 -14.03 -12.81 -12.56
N ILE A 67 -13.34 -13.62 -13.36
CA ILE A 67 -12.35 -14.59 -12.89
C ILE A 67 -11.15 -13.89 -12.26
N ILE A 68 -10.62 -12.83 -12.88
CA ILE A 68 -9.53 -12.02 -12.32
C ILE A 68 -9.96 -11.43 -10.97
N SER A 69 -11.18 -10.91 -10.89
CA SER A 69 -11.73 -10.33 -9.66
C SER A 69 -11.86 -11.37 -8.55
N ARG A 70 -12.40 -12.56 -8.86
CA ARG A 70 -12.48 -13.69 -7.92
C ARG A 70 -11.08 -14.15 -7.49
N LEU A 71 -10.12 -14.23 -8.40
CA LEU A 71 -8.75 -14.62 -8.08
C LEU A 71 -8.11 -13.68 -7.06
N TYR A 72 -8.18 -12.36 -7.29
CA TYR A 72 -7.62 -11.41 -6.32
C TYR A 72 -8.39 -11.38 -4.99
N SER A 73 -9.70 -11.61 -5.00
CA SER A 73 -10.50 -11.76 -3.78
C SER A 73 -10.07 -12.98 -2.98
N ASN A 74 -9.90 -14.15 -3.62
CA ASN A 74 -9.43 -15.36 -2.97
C ASN A 74 -7.99 -15.20 -2.48
N ALA A 75 -7.12 -14.59 -3.29
CA ALA A 75 -5.73 -14.35 -2.92
C ALA A 75 -5.60 -13.45 -1.69
N ALA A 76 -6.43 -12.41 -1.57
CA ALA A 76 -6.46 -11.56 -0.38
C ALA A 76 -6.82 -12.33 0.89
N ASP A 77 -7.66 -13.37 0.77
CA ASP A 77 -8.12 -14.19 1.89
C ASP A 77 -7.11 -15.29 2.27
N VAL A 78 -6.70 -16.12 1.30
CA VAL A 78 -5.89 -17.31 1.60
C VAL A 78 -4.38 -17.06 1.55
N CYS A 79 -3.92 -16.02 0.84
CA CYS A 79 -2.50 -15.76 0.66
C CYS A 79 -2.15 -14.26 0.65
N GLY A 80 -2.77 -13.48 1.55
CA GLY A 80 -2.61 -12.02 1.62
C GLY A 80 -1.18 -11.51 1.87
N HIS A 81 -0.24 -12.37 2.28
CA HIS A 81 1.17 -12.05 2.40
C HIS A 81 1.93 -12.04 1.05
N LEU A 82 1.35 -12.64 0.00
CA LEU A 82 1.97 -12.74 -1.32
C LEU A 82 1.64 -11.56 -2.22
N ASP A 83 2.63 -11.14 -3.00
CA ASP A 83 2.41 -10.31 -4.18
C ASP A 83 1.94 -11.18 -5.34
N VAL A 84 0.63 -11.43 -5.39
CA VAL A 84 -0.02 -12.12 -6.50
C VAL A 84 -0.17 -11.18 -7.70
N ARG A 85 0.27 -11.62 -8.89
CA ARG A 85 0.15 -10.88 -10.17
C ARG A 85 -0.39 -11.79 -11.27
N VAL A 86 -1.56 -11.49 -11.83
CA VAL A 86 -2.12 -12.27 -12.96
C VAL A 86 -1.55 -11.75 -14.28
N LEU A 87 -0.89 -12.63 -15.03
CA LEU A 87 -0.18 -12.34 -16.26
C LEU A 87 -1.12 -12.44 -17.48
N LEU A 88 -1.11 -11.39 -18.31
CA LEU A 88 -1.97 -11.24 -19.49
C LEU A 88 -1.19 -11.23 -20.81
N THR A 89 0.06 -11.70 -20.78
CA THR A 89 1.02 -11.70 -21.90
C THR A 89 0.50 -12.45 -23.13
N HIS A 90 -0.22 -13.55 -22.94
CA HIS A 90 -0.77 -14.37 -24.02
C HIS A 90 -2.18 -13.93 -24.44
N PHE A 91 -2.80 -12.93 -23.81
CA PHE A 91 -4.09 -12.42 -24.27
C PHE A 91 -3.91 -11.37 -25.35
N ARG A 92 -4.61 -11.50 -26.47
CA ARG A 92 -4.59 -10.51 -27.56
C ARG A 92 -5.96 -10.40 -28.19
N ALA A 93 -6.46 -9.18 -28.37
CA ALA A 93 -7.71 -8.96 -29.10
C ALA A 93 -7.59 -9.53 -30.52
N GLN A 94 -8.68 -10.11 -31.03
CA GLN A 94 -8.71 -10.55 -32.43
C GLN A 94 -8.56 -9.31 -33.32
N PRO A 95 -7.64 -9.31 -34.31
CA PRO A 95 -7.69 -8.31 -35.36
C PRO A 95 -9.04 -8.47 -36.06
N GLY A 96 -9.77 -7.35 -36.26
CA GLY A 96 -11.07 -7.36 -36.92
C GLY A 96 -11.05 -8.18 -38.22
N MET A 97 -12.12 -8.95 -38.46
CA MET A 97 -12.31 -9.92 -39.56
C MET A 97 -11.35 -9.73 -40.75
N PRO A 98 -10.52 -10.74 -41.11
CA PRO A 98 -9.98 -10.76 -42.45
C PRO A 98 -11.14 -11.00 -43.41
N GLN A 99 -11.35 -10.06 -44.34
CA GLN A 99 -12.12 -10.32 -45.55
C GLN A 99 -11.54 -11.58 -46.19
N THR A 100 -12.36 -12.64 -46.23
CA THR A 100 -12.23 -13.83 -47.07
C THR A 100 -10.80 -14.34 -47.35
N GLY A 101 -10.42 -15.40 -46.63
CA GLY A 101 -9.46 -16.38 -47.15
C GLY A 101 -7.98 -16.12 -46.85
N SER A 102 -7.57 -16.32 -45.59
CA SER A 102 -6.22 -16.79 -45.28
C SER A 102 -6.17 -17.29 -43.83
N CYS A 103 -5.81 -18.56 -43.64
CA CYS A 103 -5.50 -19.14 -42.34
C CYS A 103 -4.25 -18.45 -41.76
N ALA A 104 -4.44 -17.43 -40.92
CA ALA A 104 -3.35 -16.72 -40.25
C ALA A 104 -2.81 -17.52 -39.05
N ALA A 105 -2.12 -18.62 -39.32
CA ALA A 105 -1.19 -19.26 -38.40
C ALA A 105 0.20 -18.58 -38.50
N SER A 106 0.28 -17.27 -38.23
CA SER A 106 1.48 -16.48 -38.55
C SER A 106 1.86 -15.40 -37.53
N ASN A 107 1.56 -15.57 -36.24
CA ASN A 107 2.23 -14.78 -35.20
C ASN A 107 2.94 -15.71 -34.20
N PRO A 108 4.29 -15.79 -34.21
CA PRO A 108 5.00 -16.52 -33.19
C PRO A 108 4.73 -15.89 -31.81
N PHE A 109 4.60 -16.72 -30.78
CA PHE A 109 4.52 -16.26 -29.40
C PHE A 109 5.78 -15.42 -29.08
N PRO A 110 5.66 -14.34 -28.28
CA PRO A 110 6.80 -13.48 -27.97
C PRO A 110 7.95 -14.29 -27.36
N SER A 111 9.17 -13.77 -27.52
CA SER A 111 10.33 -14.25 -26.77
C SER A 111 10.01 -14.29 -25.28
N PRO A 112 10.61 -15.22 -24.50
CA PRO A 112 10.33 -15.36 -23.08
C PRO A 112 10.38 -14.00 -22.36
N GLN A 113 9.30 -13.66 -21.67
CA GLN A 113 9.18 -12.40 -20.94
C GLN A 113 10.11 -12.41 -19.72
N ILE A 114 10.77 -11.28 -19.49
CA ILE A 114 11.50 -11.03 -18.26
C ILE A 114 10.49 -10.48 -17.24
N LEU A 115 10.30 -11.21 -16.14
CA LEU A 115 9.50 -10.77 -15.01
C LEU A 115 10.39 -10.03 -14.00
N THR A 116 9.79 -9.10 -13.25
CA THR A 116 10.47 -8.31 -12.20
C THR A 116 11.21 -9.21 -11.22
N HIS A 117 10.61 -10.34 -10.85
CA HIS A 117 11.25 -11.40 -10.07
C HIS A 117 11.30 -12.69 -10.90
N SER A 118 12.51 -13.23 -11.09
CA SER A 118 12.69 -14.45 -11.88
C SER A 118 12.08 -15.67 -11.17
N PRO A 119 11.24 -16.48 -11.84
CA PRO A 119 10.62 -17.66 -11.24
C PRO A 119 11.64 -18.73 -10.85
N GLU A 120 11.53 -19.24 -9.62
CA GLU A 120 12.32 -20.36 -9.09
C GLU A 120 11.55 -21.69 -9.15
N VAL A 121 10.22 -21.61 -9.14
CA VAL A 121 9.31 -22.76 -9.22
C VAL A 121 8.15 -22.49 -10.17
N VAL A 122 7.72 -23.50 -10.92
CA VAL A 122 6.47 -23.50 -11.67
C VAL A 122 5.48 -24.49 -11.05
N LEU A 123 4.27 -24.02 -10.82
CA LEU A 123 3.18 -24.75 -10.19
C LEU A 123 2.07 -24.98 -11.21
N THR A 124 1.28 -26.04 -11.08
CA THR A 124 0.08 -26.23 -11.91
C THR A 124 -1.03 -26.95 -11.15
N ASP A 125 -2.28 -26.66 -11.51
CA ASP A 125 -3.49 -27.34 -11.02
C ASP A 125 -3.92 -28.53 -11.89
N PHE A 126 -3.08 -28.92 -12.86
CA PHE A 126 -3.34 -29.97 -13.84
C PHE A 126 -3.68 -31.30 -13.16
N ALA A 127 -4.85 -31.86 -13.49
CA ALA A 127 -5.32 -33.14 -12.96
C ALA A 127 -4.63 -34.30 -13.68
N VAL A 128 -3.61 -34.88 -13.04
CA VAL A 128 -2.90 -36.07 -13.54
C VAL A 128 -3.82 -37.28 -13.42
N GLN A 129 -4.17 -37.90 -14.55
CA GLN A 129 -5.05 -39.09 -14.59
C GLN A 129 -4.32 -40.38 -14.19
N ASP A 130 -3.03 -40.48 -14.50
CA ASP A 130 -2.17 -41.62 -14.16
C ASP A 130 -0.91 -41.14 -13.40
N PRO A 131 -0.68 -41.58 -12.15
CA PRO A 131 0.49 -41.20 -11.35
C PRO A 131 1.83 -41.41 -12.06
N GLY A 132 1.92 -42.38 -12.98
CA GLY A 132 3.11 -42.64 -13.79
C GLY A 132 3.50 -41.49 -14.73
N GLN A 133 2.57 -40.59 -15.05
CA GLN A 133 2.79 -39.44 -15.95
C GLN A 133 3.28 -38.18 -15.23
N SER A 134 3.36 -38.18 -13.90
CA SER A 134 3.73 -36.99 -13.10
C SER A 134 5.10 -36.42 -13.50
N SER A 135 6.08 -37.28 -13.78
CA SER A 135 7.43 -36.88 -14.23
C SER A 135 7.41 -36.21 -15.60
N LEU A 136 6.58 -36.71 -16.52
CA LEU A 136 6.41 -36.16 -17.86
C LEU A 136 5.69 -34.81 -17.83
N VAL A 137 4.60 -34.70 -17.05
CA VAL A 137 3.88 -33.43 -16.84
C VAL A 137 4.81 -32.36 -16.26
N SER A 138 5.63 -32.74 -15.27
CA SER A 138 6.63 -31.86 -14.66
C SER A 138 7.64 -31.31 -15.67
N GLN A 139 8.20 -32.18 -16.53
CA GLN A 139 9.12 -31.77 -17.58
C GLN A 139 8.45 -30.89 -18.66
N CYS A 140 7.21 -31.21 -19.04
CA CYS A 140 6.42 -30.41 -19.97
C CYS A 140 6.15 -29.01 -19.40
N LEU A 141 5.80 -28.92 -18.11
CA LEU A 141 5.53 -27.67 -17.42
C LEU A 141 6.77 -26.77 -17.33
N GLN A 142 7.95 -27.34 -17.00
CA GLN A 142 9.21 -26.59 -16.99
C GLN A 142 9.54 -26.02 -18.36
N LYS A 143 9.41 -26.83 -19.42
CA LYS A 143 9.65 -26.39 -20.80
C LYS A 143 8.65 -25.32 -21.22
N TYR A 144 7.37 -25.49 -20.88
CA TYR A 144 6.33 -24.51 -21.17
C TYR A 144 6.62 -23.17 -20.49
N ALA A 145 6.96 -23.18 -19.20
CA ALA A 145 7.34 -21.99 -18.47
C ALA A 145 8.58 -21.31 -19.09
N GLY A 146 9.61 -22.08 -19.47
CA GLY A 146 10.80 -21.55 -20.14
C GLY A 146 10.54 -20.96 -21.54
N HIS A 147 9.48 -21.38 -22.22
CA HIS A 147 9.03 -20.72 -23.46
C HIS A 147 8.28 -19.41 -23.18
N CYS A 148 7.63 -19.28 -22.03
CA CYS A 148 6.86 -18.09 -21.66
C CYS A 148 7.72 -17.02 -20.98
N TYR A 149 8.67 -17.44 -20.13
CA TYR A 149 9.35 -16.57 -19.17
C TYR A 149 10.83 -16.91 -19.04
N VAL A 150 11.63 -15.89 -18.71
CA VAL A 150 13.03 -16.08 -18.30
C VAL A 150 13.04 -16.52 -16.82
N CYS A 151 13.37 -17.79 -16.61
CA CYS A 151 13.37 -18.43 -15.28
C CYS A 151 14.78 -18.61 -14.72
N THR A 152 14.86 -18.78 -13.40
CA THR A 152 16.12 -19.09 -12.69
C THR A 152 16.66 -20.46 -13.15
N PRO A 153 18.00 -20.62 -13.32
CA PRO A 153 18.59 -21.92 -13.61
C PRO A 153 18.18 -22.97 -12.57
N GLY A 154 17.75 -24.16 -13.02
CA GLY A 154 17.27 -25.20 -12.11
C GLY A 154 15.81 -25.04 -11.65
N LEU A 155 14.98 -24.32 -12.44
CA LEU A 155 13.53 -24.17 -12.24
C LEU A 155 12.88 -25.47 -11.75
N SER A 156 12.32 -25.45 -10.54
CA SER A 156 11.57 -26.58 -9.98
C SER A 156 10.15 -26.63 -10.53
N SER A 157 9.53 -27.81 -10.56
CA SER A 157 8.12 -27.96 -10.94
C SER A 157 7.33 -28.72 -9.89
N VAL A 158 6.13 -28.24 -9.57
CA VAL A 158 5.23 -28.89 -8.62
C VAL A 158 3.83 -28.98 -9.20
N ILE A 159 3.23 -30.17 -9.12
CA ILE A 159 1.83 -30.38 -9.45
C ILE A 159 1.05 -30.27 -8.15
N LEU A 160 0.09 -29.35 -8.12
CA LEU A 160 -0.74 -29.12 -6.95
C LEU A 160 -1.90 -30.12 -6.97
N HIS A 161 -2.11 -30.78 -5.83
CA HIS A 161 -3.24 -31.69 -5.60
C HIS A 161 -4.14 -31.13 -4.50
N PRO A 162 -4.78 -29.97 -4.73
CA PRO A 162 -5.64 -29.37 -3.71
C PRO A 162 -6.85 -30.27 -3.45
N GLN A 163 -7.16 -30.50 -2.17
CA GLN A 163 -8.41 -31.13 -1.76
C GLN A 163 -9.57 -30.22 -2.18
N LEU A 164 -10.63 -30.79 -2.73
CA LEU A 164 -11.85 -30.04 -3.06
C LEU A 164 -12.52 -29.62 -1.73
N GLU A 165 -12.79 -28.34 -1.55
CA GLU A 165 -13.66 -27.89 -0.46
C GLU A 165 -15.13 -28.13 -0.84
N GLU A 166 -15.93 -28.66 0.09
CA GLU A 166 -17.38 -28.73 -0.05
C GLU A 166 -17.96 -27.32 0.12
N VAL A 167 -18.59 -26.80 -0.94
CA VAL A 167 -19.18 -25.46 -0.95
C VAL A 167 -20.39 -25.40 -0.01
N LYS A 168 -20.47 -24.38 0.85
CA LYS A 168 -21.69 -24.07 1.63
C LYS A 168 -22.80 -23.67 0.66
N SER A 169 -24.00 -24.23 0.87
CA SER A 169 -25.20 -24.25 0.01
C SER A 169 -25.76 -22.90 -0.53
N GLU A 170 -25.09 -21.76 -0.35
CA GLU A 170 -25.55 -20.47 -0.88
C GLU A 170 -25.03 -20.17 -2.29
N ASP A 171 -23.87 -20.71 -2.69
CA ASP A 171 -23.28 -20.50 -4.02
C ASP A 171 -23.81 -21.45 -5.12
N GLU A 172 -24.58 -22.49 -4.78
CA GLU A 172 -25.15 -23.43 -5.77
C GLU A 172 -26.22 -22.79 -6.69
N LYS A 173 -26.68 -21.57 -6.39
CA LYS A 173 -27.69 -20.88 -7.21
C LYS A 173 -27.14 -20.13 -8.41
N GLN A 174 -25.82 -20.01 -8.56
CA GLN A 174 -25.20 -19.44 -9.78
C GLN A 174 -24.48 -20.53 -10.56
N LYS A 175 -25.25 -21.31 -11.33
CA LYS A 175 -24.75 -21.88 -12.58
C LYS A 175 -24.50 -20.72 -13.55
N ASP A 176 -23.42 -19.97 -13.33
CA ASP A 176 -22.93 -18.99 -14.27
C ASP A 176 -22.58 -19.75 -15.56
N THR A 177 -23.42 -19.60 -16.57
CA THR A 177 -23.15 -20.13 -17.91
C THR A 177 -21.99 -19.30 -18.44
N VAL A 178 -20.78 -19.86 -18.45
CA VAL A 178 -19.60 -19.16 -18.93
C VAL A 178 -19.83 -18.77 -20.39
N ARG A 179 -19.80 -17.47 -20.66
CA ARG A 179 -19.92 -16.88 -21.99
C ARG A 179 -18.50 -16.70 -22.54
N GLU A 180 -18.13 -17.53 -23.49
CA GLU A 180 -16.85 -17.44 -24.22
C GLU A 180 -16.89 -16.39 -25.34
N GLU A 181 -17.83 -15.45 -25.28
CA GLU A 181 -17.94 -14.36 -26.24
C GLU A 181 -16.74 -13.42 -26.10
N PRO A 182 -16.15 -12.93 -27.21
CA PRO A 182 -15.06 -11.96 -27.15
C PRO A 182 -15.50 -10.69 -26.42
N ILE A 183 -14.66 -10.20 -25.50
CA ILE A 183 -14.89 -8.91 -24.86
C ILE A 183 -14.51 -7.77 -25.81
N GLU A 184 -15.26 -6.68 -25.76
CA GLU A 184 -14.90 -5.44 -26.47
C GLU A 184 -13.59 -4.86 -25.90
N THR A 185 -12.72 -4.40 -26.79
CA THR A 185 -11.40 -3.87 -26.43
C THR A 185 -11.16 -2.56 -27.17
N TYR A 186 -10.30 -1.72 -26.60
CA TYR A 186 -10.07 -0.34 -27.02
C TYR A 186 -8.59 -0.12 -27.31
N GLY A 187 -8.27 0.77 -28.24
CA GLY A 187 -6.88 1.17 -28.50
C GLY A 187 -6.26 1.82 -27.27
N ASP A 188 -7.00 2.75 -26.66
CA ASP A 188 -6.50 3.65 -25.64
C ASP A 188 -7.44 3.68 -24.43
N VAL A 189 -6.95 3.18 -23.30
CA VAL A 189 -7.70 3.08 -22.03
C VAL A 189 -7.06 4.00 -20.99
N VAL A 190 -7.89 4.62 -20.14
CA VAL A 190 -7.44 5.44 -19.01
C VAL A 190 -8.05 4.99 -17.69
N VAL A 191 -7.28 5.11 -16.61
CA VAL A 191 -7.75 4.97 -15.24
C VAL A 191 -7.10 6.02 -14.34
N GLY A 192 -7.81 6.47 -13.31
CA GLY A 192 -7.30 7.39 -12.30
C GLY A 192 -7.42 6.80 -10.90
N GLY A 193 -6.45 7.06 -10.03
CA GLY A 193 -6.49 6.56 -8.66
C GLY A 193 -5.30 7.01 -7.80
N THR A 194 -5.40 6.75 -6.50
CA THR A 194 -4.29 7.03 -5.58
C THR A 194 -3.18 5.98 -5.68
N PHE A 195 -3.52 4.72 -5.96
CA PHE A 195 -2.57 3.60 -6.11
C PHE A 195 -1.56 3.49 -4.95
N ASP A 196 -2.01 3.82 -3.74
CA ASP A 196 -1.24 3.65 -2.51
C ASP A 196 -1.27 2.18 -2.10
N ARG A 197 -0.07 1.59 -1.91
CA ARG A 197 0.12 0.18 -1.50
C ARG A 197 -0.74 -0.79 -2.30
N LEU A 198 -0.34 -1.07 -3.55
CA LEU A 198 -1.09 -1.90 -4.50
C LEU A 198 -1.64 -3.21 -3.89
N HIS A 199 -2.91 -3.19 -3.56
CA HIS A 199 -3.71 -4.31 -3.04
C HIS A 199 -4.68 -4.89 -4.09
N GLY A 200 -5.39 -5.96 -3.75
CA GLY A 200 -6.26 -6.72 -4.66
C GLY A 200 -7.22 -5.86 -5.50
N ALA A 201 -7.88 -4.85 -4.92
CA ALA A 201 -8.78 -3.96 -5.66
C ALA A 201 -8.06 -3.17 -6.77
N HIS A 202 -6.87 -2.61 -6.49
CA HIS A 202 -6.05 -1.94 -7.51
C HIS A 202 -5.58 -2.93 -8.57
N ARG A 203 -5.11 -4.11 -8.17
CA ARG A 203 -4.58 -5.11 -9.11
C ARG A 203 -5.67 -5.62 -10.05
N THR A 204 -6.90 -5.82 -9.56
CA THR A 204 -8.07 -6.14 -10.39
C THR A 204 -8.35 -5.02 -11.39
N LEU A 205 -8.44 -3.78 -10.92
CA LEU A 205 -8.70 -2.61 -11.78
C LEU A 205 -7.65 -2.50 -12.90
N LEU A 206 -6.37 -2.53 -12.55
CA LEU A 206 -5.26 -2.42 -13.50
C LEU A 206 -5.19 -3.61 -14.47
N ASN A 207 -5.51 -4.82 -14.01
CA ASN A 207 -5.56 -6.00 -14.88
C ASN A 207 -6.72 -5.93 -15.88
N ILE A 208 -7.91 -5.50 -15.45
CA ILE A 208 -9.05 -5.33 -16.34
C ILE A 208 -8.75 -4.21 -17.36
N CYS A 209 -8.16 -3.10 -16.94
CA CYS A 209 -7.70 -2.07 -17.88
C CYS A 209 -6.69 -2.61 -18.90
N SER A 210 -5.71 -3.39 -18.44
CA SER A 210 -4.71 -4.03 -19.31
C SER A 210 -5.33 -5.06 -20.26
N LEU A 211 -6.41 -5.71 -19.85
CA LEU A 211 -7.16 -6.64 -20.69
C LEU A 211 -7.94 -5.91 -21.79
N LEU A 212 -8.54 -4.76 -21.46
CA LEU A 212 -9.34 -3.96 -22.37
C LEU A 212 -8.48 -3.13 -23.35
N ALA A 213 -7.23 -2.81 -22.99
CA ALA A 213 -6.33 -2.02 -23.82
C ALA A 213 -5.58 -2.86 -24.88
N ASN A 214 -5.43 -2.31 -26.08
CA ASN A 214 -4.70 -2.94 -27.19
C ASN A 214 -3.43 -2.18 -27.62
N ARG A 215 -3.33 -0.89 -27.32
CA ARG A 215 -2.20 -0.05 -27.74
C ARG A 215 -1.59 0.74 -26.58
N ARG A 216 -2.39 1.61 -25.97
CA ARG A 216 -1.92 2.53 -24.91
C ARG A 216 -2.79 2.38 -23.67
N PHE A 217 -2.14 2.36 -22.51
CA PHE A 217 -2.82 2.39 -21.22
C PHE A 217 -2.26 3.54 -20.38
N MET A 218 -3.09 4.55 -20.14
CA MET A 218 -2.77 5.72 -19.34
C MET A 218 -3.26 5.53 -17.89
N VAL A 219 -2.36 5.77 -16.93
CA VAL A 219 -2.66 5.67 -15.50
C VAL A 219 -2.39 7.00 -14.81
N GLY A 220 -3.46 7.68 -14.41
CA GLY A 220 -3.40 8.89 -13.60
C GLY A 220 -3.21 8.58 -12.13
N VAL A 221 -2.10 9.02 -11.54
CA VAL A 221 -1.74 8.78 -10.14
C VAL A 221 -1.93 10.07 -9.34
N CYS A 222 -2.84 10.07 -8.35
CA CYS A 222 -3.08 11.22 -7.47
C CYS A 222 -1.78 11.71 -6.83
N ASP A 223 -1.58 13.02 -6.82
CA ASP A 223 -0.47 13.67 -6.13
C ASP A 223 -0.92 14.92 -5.34
N GLN A 224 -0.09 15.35 -4.40
CA GLN A 224 -0.17 16.58 -3.60
C GLN A 224 -1.59 16.99 -3.18
N GLU A 225 -2.25 17.85 -3.97
CA GLU A 225 -3.56 18.43 -3.69
C GLU A 225 -4.65 17.38 -3.50
N LEU A 226 -4.65 16.32 -4.31
CA LEU A 226 -5.65 15.25 -4.24
C LEU A 226 -5.47 14.33 -3.03
N LEU A 227 -4.34 14.42 -2.32
CA LEU A 227 -4.03 13.61 -1.15
C LEU A 227 -4.36 14.31 0.18
N LYS A 228 -4.57 15.64 0.18
CA LYS A 228 -4.72 16.46 1.40
C LYS A 228 -5.84 16.02 2.34
N ASN A 229 -6.93 15.48 1.77
CA ASN A 229 -8.12 15.07 2.49
C ASN A 229 -8.23 13.55 2.68
N LYS A 230 -7.18 12.80 2.30
CA LYS A 230 -7.18 11.34 2.48
C LYS A 230 -6.92 10.99 3.95
N VAL A 231 -7.64 9.98 4.43
CA VAL A 231 -7.48 9.43 5.78
C VAL A 231 -6.05 8.94 5.96
N LEU A 232 -5.35 9.40 7.01
CA LEU A 232 -3.96 9.06 7.31
C LEU A 232 -3.02 9.34 6.13
N LYS A 233 -3.14 10.52 5.49
CA LYS A 233 -2.33 10.91 4.33
C LYS A 233 -0.82 10.84 4.60
N GLU A 234 -0.41 10.98 5.85
CA GLU A 234 0.97 10.89 6.32
C GLU A 234 1.57 9.50 6.09
N LEU A 235 0.73 8.47 5.97
CA LEU A 235 1.14 7.07 5.74
C LEU A 235 1.05 6.65 4.26
N ILE A 236 0.66 7.57 3.37
CA ILE A 236 0.63 7.34 1.92
C ILE A 236 2.07 7.27 1.41
N GLU A 237 2.35 6.29 0.56
CA GLU A 237 3.68 6.13 -0.03
C GLU A 237 4.06 7.32 -0.94
N PRO A 238 5.34 7.74 -0.94
CA PRO A 238 5.82 8.80 -1.83
C PRO A 238 5.45 8.53 -3.30
N TYR A 239 5.15 9.59 -4.06
CA TYR A 239 4.74 9.48 -5.46
C TYR A 239 5.66 8.58 -6.30
N GLY A 240 6.99 8.80 -6.19
CA GLY A 240 7.98 8.00 -6.93
C GLY A 240 7.91 6.50 -6.63
N GLN A 241 7.70 6.12 -5.37
CA GLN A 241 7.58 4.71 -4.97
C GLN A 241 6.29 4.08 -5.51
N ARG A 242 5.17 4.82 -5.47
CA ARG A 242 3.89 4.35 -6.04
C ARG A 242 4.00 4.15 -7.55
N VAL A 243 4.59 5.10 -8.27
CA VAL A 243 4.82 5.02 -9.72
C VAL A 243 5.76 3.86 -10.07
N GLN A 244 6.85 3.68 -9.34
CA GLN A 244 7.78 2.57 -9.58
C GLN A 244 7.08 1.22 -9.45
N ARG A 245 6.36 0.99 -8.35
CA ARG A 245 5.62 -0.27 -8.13
C ARG A 245 4.55 -0.50 -9.17
N LEU A 246 3.85 0.56 -9.57
CA LEU A 246 2.86 0.51 -10.64
C LEU A 246 3.52 0.11 -11.97
N GLN A 247 4.66 0.70 -12.32
CA GLN A 247 5.40 0.37 -13.54
C GLN A 247 5.88 -1.09 -13.55
N GLU A 248 6.45 -1.57 -12.44
CA GLU A 248 6.87 -2.97 -12.27
C GLU A 248 5.67 -3.93 -12.44
N PHE A 249 4.54 -3.62 -11.78
CA PHE A 249 3.33 -4.43 -11.88
C PHE A 249 2.79 -4.48 -13.32
N LEU A 250 2.66 -3.33 -13.99
CA LEU A 250 2.13 -3.25 -15.34
C LEU A 250 3.02 -3.97 -16.36
N ASN A 251 4.34 -3.79 -16.25
CA ASN A 251 5.31 -4.47 -17.12
C ASN A 251 5.28 -6.00 -16.94
N ASP A 252 5.06 -6.49 -15.73
CA ASP A 252 4.85 -7.92 -15.50
C ASP A 252 3.52 -8.38 -16.14
N VAL A 253 2.42 -7.65 -15.90
CA VAL A 253 1.08 -8.06 -16.33
C VAL A 253 0.95 -8.12 -17.85
N LYS A 254 1.32 -7.07 -18.59
CA LYS A 254 1.12 -7.03 -20.04
C LYS A 254 2.14 -6.13 -20.75
N PRO A 255 3.38 -6.61 -20.95
CA PRO A 255 4.48 -5.78 -21.49
C PRO A 255 4.27 -5.31 -22.94
N SER A 256 3.26 -5.82 -23.65
CA SER A 256 2.95 -5.41 -25.02
C SER A 256 2.25 -4.06 -25.14
N LEU A 257 1.80 -3.47 -24.02
CA LEU A 257 1.15 -2.15 -24.01
C LEU A 257 2.16 -1.01 -23.84
N HIS A 258 1.83 0.14 -24.41
CA HIS A 258 2.49 1.39 -24.09
C HIS A 258 1.86 2.02 -22.83
N TYR A 259 2.62 2.05 -21.73
CA TYR A 259 2.17 2.61 -20.46
C TYR A 259 2.53 4.10 -20.33
N GLU A 260 1.56 4.93 -19.97
CA GLU A 260 1.77 6.34 -19.62
C GLU A 260 1.30 6.59 -18.20
N ILE A 261 2.23 6.70 -17.25
CA ILE A 261 1.91 7.02 -15.85
C ILE A 261 2.07 8.52 -15.65
N VAL A 262 0.98 9.20 -15.30
CA VAL A 262 0.91 10.67 -15.23
C VAL A 262 0.50 11.13 -13.84
N PRO A 263 1.12 12.18 -13.27
CA PRO A 263 0.65 12.76 -12.01
C PRO A 263 -0.69 13.48 -12.21
N LEU A 264 -1.60 13.32 -11.25
CA LEU A 264 -2.87 14.05 -11.20
C LEU A 264 -2.82 15.14 -10.13
N SER A 265 -2.87 16.40 -10.57
CA SER A 265 -3.05 17.58 -9.73
C SER A 265 -4.53 17.94 -9.50
N ASP A 266 -5.42 17.47 -10.36
CA ASP A 266 -6.86 17.70 -10.32
C ASP A 266 -7.62 16.40 -10.67
N PRO A 267 -8.93 16.31 -10.38
CA PRO A 267 -9.70 15.09 -10.57
C PRO A 267 -9.84 14.61 -12.02
N PHE A 268 -9.55 15.45 -13.02
CA PHE A 268 -9.74 15.14 -14.43
C PHE A 268 -8.41 14.75 -15.11
N GLY A 269 -7.35 15.53 -14.86
CA GLY A 269 -6.05 15.34 -15.50
C GLY A 269 -6.14 15.31 -17.03
N PRO A 270 -5.28 14.53 -17.73
CA PRO A 270 -5.24 14.51 -19.20
C PRO A 270 -6.49 13.87 -19.84
N SER A 271 -7.36 13.23 -19.05
CA SER A 271 -8.56 12.58 -19.57
C SER A 271 -9.56 13.54 -20.22
N VAL A 272 -9.48 14.84 -19.93
CA VAL A 272 -10.35 15.88 -20.53
C VAL A 272 -9.70 16.68 -21.65
N SER A 273 -8.46 16.35 -22.00
CA SER A 273 -7.70 17.01 -23.08
C SER A 273 -7.23 16.06 -24.17
N ASP A 274 -7.05 14.76 -23.87
CA ASP A 274 -6.58 13.77 -24.84
C ASP A 274 -7.74 13.22 -25.70
N PRO A 275 -7.78 13.51 -27.01
CA PRO A 275 -8.84 13.05 -27.91
C PRO A 275 -8.70 11.58 -28.32
N GLN A 276 -7.53 10.94 -28.12
CA GLN A 276 -7.29 9.56 -28.53
C GLN A 276 -7.84 8.54 -27.52
N LEU A 277 -8.09 8.96 -26.29
CA LEU A 277 -8.70 8.09 -25.27
C LEU A 277 -10.11 7.65 -25.69
N GLN A 278 -10.40 6.36 -25.51
CA GLN A 278 -11.66 5.75 -25.93
C GLN A 278 -12.46 5.18 -24.76
N CYS A 279 -11.78 4.68 -23.73
CA CYS A 279 -12.44 4.05 -22.58
C CYS A 279 -11.83 4.54 -21.26
N ILE A 280 -12.70 4.81 -20.29
CA ILE A 280 -12.33 5.03 -18.89
C ILE A 280 -12.86 3.87 -18.05
N VAL A 281 -11.98 3.26 -17.27
CA VAL A 281 -12.37 2.20 -16.35
C VAL A 281 -12.51 2.78 -14.95
N VAL A 282 -13.62 2.47 -14.28
CA VAL A 282 -13.96 2.96 -12.95
C VAL A 282 -14.49 1.82 -12.09
N SER A 283 -14.33 1.92 -10.78
CA SER A 283 -15.09 1.09 -9.84
C SER A 283 -16.52 1.64 -9.67
N GLU A 284 -17.44 0.82 -9.16
CA GLU A 284 -18.80 1.26 -8.78
C GLU A 284 -18.78 2.55 -7.92
N GLU A 285 -17.83 2.67 -6.99
CA GLU A 285 -17.67 3.86 -6.15
C GLU A 285 -17.22 5.10 -6.92
N THR A 286 -16.37 4.93 -7.93
CA THR A 286 -15.78 6.03 -8.70
C THR A 286 -16.53 6.32 -10.00
N ARG A 287 -17.65 5.63 -10.25
CA ARG A 287 -18.54 5.84 -11.41
C ARG A 287 -18.91 7.31 -11.61
N ARG A 288 -19.32 7.99 -10.55
CA ARG A 288 -19.67 9.44 -10.60
C ARG A 288 -18.50 10.30 -11.08
N GLY A 289 -17.26 9.89 -10.78
CA GLY A 289 -16.04 10.52 -11.27
C GLY A 289 -15.88 10.34 -12.78
N GLY A 290 -16.09 9.14 -13.29
CA GLY A 290 -16.08 8.88 -14.75
C GLY A 290 -17.15 9.66 -15.50
N GLU A 291 -18.37 9.76 -14.94
CA GLU A 291 -19.43 10.59 -15.50
C GLU A 291 -19.06 12.09 -15.47
N ALA A 292 -18.35 12.55 -14.44
CA ALA A 292 -17.85 13.93 -14.37
C ALA A 292 -16.79 14.21 -15.44
N VAL A 293 -15.89 13.25 -15.70
CA VAL A 293 -14.93 13.32 -16.80
C VAL A 293 -15.65 13.46 -18.14
N ASN A 294 -16.67 12.65 -18.42
CA ASN A 294 -17.43 12.74 -19.67
C ASN A 294 -18.15 14.07 -19.84
N ARG A 295 -18.81 14.59 -18.79
CA ARG A 295 -19.39 15.95 -18.83
C ARG A 295 -18.34 16.98 -19.20
N LYS A 296 -17.15 16.91 -18.60
CA LYS A 296 -16.07 17.85 -18.86
C LYS A 296 -15.46 17.70 -20.26
N ARG A 297 -15.40 16.48 -20.79
CA ARG A 297 -14.98 16.20 -22.17
C ARG A 297 -15.93 16.83 -23.18
N VAL A 298 -17.24 16.68 -22.97
CA VAL A 298 -18.27 17.31 -23.84
C VAL A 298 -18.15 18.84 -23.81
N GLU A 299 -17.97 19.44 -22.63
CA GLU A 299 -17.70 20.88 -22.49
C GLU A 299 -16.45 21.33 -23.28
N ASN A 300 -15.43 20.47 -23.37
CA ASN A 300 -14.20 20.72 -24.10
C ASN A 300 -14.27 20.34 -25.59
N GLY A 301 -15.43 19.91 -26.10
CA GLY A 301 -15.61 19.50 -27.50
C GLY A 301 -15.00 18.14 -27.85
N LEU A 302 -14.77 17.28 -26.86
CA LEU A 302 -14.25 15.92 -27.03
C LEU A 302 -15.39 14.88 -26.98
N PRO A 303 -15.26 13.73 -27.67
CA PRO A 303 -16.21 12.63 -27.54
C PRO A 303 -16.16 12.04 -26.12
N GLU A 304 -17.30 11.56 -25.64
CA GLU A 304 -17.39 10.81 -24.38
C GLU A 304 -16.55 9.53 -24.45
N LEU A 305 -15.97 9.16 -23.31
CA LEU A 305 -15.31 7.87 -23.12
C LEU A 305 -16.35 6.81 -22.83
N VAL A 306 -16.14 5.61 -23.35
CA VAL A 306 -16.88 4.43 -22.88
C VAL A 306 -16.53 4.19 -21.42
N LEU A 307 -17.54 4.27 -20.55
CA LEU A 307 -17.38 4.06 -19.12
C LEU A 307 -17.54 2.57 -18.83
N TYR A 308 -16.44 1.91 -18.47
CA TYR A 308 -16.43 0.51 -18.06
C TYR A 308 -16.38 0.41 -16.53
N GLU A 309 -17.44 -0.11 -15.93
CA GLU A 309 -17.60 -0.22 -14.48
C GLU A 309 -17.18 -1.61 -13.98
N ILE A 310 -16.35 -1.66 -12.94
CA ILE A 310 -15.95 -2.90 -12.27
C ILE A 310 -16.58 -3.02 -10.87
N PRO A 311 -16.98 -4.23 -10.43
CA PRO A 311 -17.58 -4.44 -9.12
C PRO A 311 -16.57 -4.23 -7.98
N LEU A 312 -17.07 -3.86 -6.79
CA LEU A 312 -16.26 -3.72 -5.59
C LEU A 312 -15.80 -5.07 -5.03
N ILE A 313 -14.55 -5.14 -4.57
CA ILE A 313 -14.00 -6.30 -3.85
C ILE A 313 -14.18 -6.07 -2.35
N LYS A 314 -14.92 -6.98 -1.68
CA LYS A 314 -15.17 -6.94 -0.24
C LYS A 314 -13.92 -7.38 0.54
N ASP A 315 -13.69 -6.79 1.71
CA ASP A 315 -12.69 -7.23 2.69
C ASP A 315 -13.38 -8.07 3.76
N ILE A 316 -13.07 -9.37 3.80
CA ILE A 316 -13.66 -10.30 4.77
C ILE A 316 -13.05 -10.09 6.18
N HIS A 317 -11.86 -9.50 6.26
CA HIS A 317 -11.09 -9.30 7.50
C HIS A 317 -11.24 -7.89 8.10
N HIS A 318 -12.27 -7.13 7.70
CA HIS A 318 -12.51 -5.80 8.23
C HIS A 318 -12.87 -5.86 9.74
N THR A 319 -12.32 -4.92 10.51
CA THR A 319 -12.78 -4.69 11.90
C THR A 319 -14.04 -3.81 11.90
N GLU A 320 -14.79 -3.74 13.02
CA GLU A 320 -16.01 -2.90 13.14
C GLU A 320 -15.78 -1.39 12.85
N ILE A 321 -14.52 -0.95 12.82
CA ILE A 321 -14.10 0.44 12.59
C ILE A 321 -13.58 0.65 11.15
N GLU A 322 -13.34 -0.43 10.41
CA GLU A 322 -12.85 -0.40 9.03
C GLU A 322 -14.00 -0.45 8.02
N GLU A 323 -13.75 0.04 6.81
CA GLU A 323 -14.69 -0.13 5.70
C GLU A 323 -14.81 -1.63 5.36
N GLU A 324 -16.01 -2.12 5.03
CA GLU A 324 -16.25 -3.52 4.61
C GLU A 324 -15.49 -3.93 3.32
N LYS A 325 -14.73 -3.03 2.71
CA LYS A 325 -14.06 -3.19 1.42
C LYS A 325 -12.54 -3.08 1.56
N ILE A 326 -11.85 -3.71 0.61
CA ILE A 326 -10.39 -3.58 0.52
C ILE A 326 -10.10 -2.16 -0.01
N SER A 327 -9.60 -1.28 0.86
CA SER A 327 -9.23 0.09 0.50
C SER A 327 -7.87 0.48 1.05
N SER A 328 -7.16 1.39 0.35
CA SER A 328 -5.89 1.93 0.84
C SER A 328 -6.05 2.62 2.21
N SER A 329 -7.24 3.14 2.53
CA SER A 329 -7.52 3.76 3.83
C SER A 329 -7.49 2.72 4.95
N SER A 330 -8.16 1.59 4.79
CA SER A 330 -8.13 0.49 5.77
C SER A 330 -6.70 -0.05 5.94
N LEU A 331 -5.93 -0.19 4.85
CA LEU A 331 -4.52 -0.59 4.95
C LEU A 331 -3.68 0.39 5.77
N ARG A 332 -3.85 1.70 5.58
CA ARG A 332 -3.13 2.71 6.39
C ARG A 332 -3.55 2.66 7.85
N SER A 333 -4.83 2.42 8.14
CA SER A 333 -5.30 2.22 9.52
C SER A 333 -4.64 1.02 10.19
N ARG A 334 -4.50 -0.10 9.47
CA ARG A 334 -3.81 -1.31 9.97
C ARG A 334 -2.32 -1.11 10.23
N LEU A 335 -1.69 -0.09 9.63
CA LEU A 335 -0.30 0.26 9.93
C LEU A 335 -0.13 0.95 11.29
N LEU A 336 -1.19 1.54 11.85
CA LEU A 336 -1.10 2.20 13.14
C LEU A 336 -0.74 1.19 14.25
N GLY A 337 0.31 1.51 15.00
CA GLY A 337 0.84 0.62 16.04
C GLY A 337 1.79 -0.46 15.51
N THR A 338 1.99 -0.56 14.20
CA THR A 338 3.05 -1.39 13.61
C THR A 338 4.34 -0.60 13.44
N LEU A 339 5.46 -1.32 13.31
CA LEU A 339 6.76 -0.73 13.07
C LEU A 339 6.90 -0.33 11.59
N LEU A 340 6.82 0.97 11.30
CA LEU A 340 6.91 1.47 9.93
C LEU A 340 8.32 1.39 9.34
N VAL A 341 9.33 1.62 10.19
CA VAL A 341 10.75 1.52 9.86
C VAL A 341 11.44 0.80 11.01
N PRO A 342 12.23 -0.27 10.73
CA PRO A 342 12.98 -0.94 11.78
C PRO A 342 13.90 0.02 12.55
N PRO A 343 14.02 -0.10 13.88
CA PRO A 343 14.93 0.72 14.67
C PRO A 343 16.36 0.51 14.17
N THR A 344 17.08 1.61 13.97
CA THR A 344 18.50 1.55 13.65
C THR A 344 19.29 1.32 14.96
N PRO A 345 20.22 0.34 15.01
CA PRO A 345 21.05 0.16 16.19
C PRO A 345 21.86 1.42 16.48
N ARG A 346 21.73 1.95 17.70
CA ARG A 346 22.47 3.14 18.16
C ARG A 346 23.51 2.72 19.21
N PRO A 347 24.81 2.62 18.87
CA PRO A 347 25.86 2.13 19.78
C PRO A 347 26.02 2.98 21.05
N GLY A 348 25.66 4.27 20.99
CA GLY A 348 25.74 5.21 22.10
C GLY A 348 24.57 5.15 23.09
N LEU A 349 23.52 4.35 22.80
CA LEU A 349 22.39 4.17 23.69
C LEU A 349 22.42 2.80 24.36
N SER A 350 22.11 2.79 25.65
CA SER A 350 21.91 1.55 26.41
C SER A 350 20.66 0.84 25.88
N GLN A 351 20.74 -0.46 25.60
CA GLN A 351 19.59 -1.27 25.17
C GLN A 351 18.45 -1.29 26.20
N VAL A 352 18.79 -1.07 27.47
CA VAL A 352 17.86 -0.96 28.60
C VAL A 352 18.22 0.27 29.44
N PRO A 353 17.24 1.15 29.77
CA PRO A 353 15.85 1.12 29.31
C PRO A 353 15.71 1.43 27.81
N TYR A 354 14.75 0.79 27.15
CA TYR A 354 14.37 1.11 25.79
C TYR A 354 13.61 2.44 25.76
N VAL A 355 14.24 3.47 25.22
CA VAL A 355 13.70 4.83 25.12
C VAL A 355 12.88 5.01 23.82
N ILE A 356 11.60 5.37 23.98
CA ILE A 356 10.66 5.72 22.90
C ILE A 356 10.44 7.23 22.94
N GLY A 357 10.66 7.92 21.83
CA GLY A 357 10.32 9.34 21.68
C GLY A 357 8.89 9.51 21.18
N LEU A 358 8.00 10.07 21.99
CA LEU A 358 6.62 10.34 21.62
C LEU A 358 6.46 11.80 21.20
N THR A 359 6.08 12.02 19.94
CA THR A 359 5.83 13.35 19.36
C THR A 359 4.49 13.39 18.60
N GLY A 360 4.16 14.53 17.99
CA GLY A 360 2.89 14.79 17.33
C GLY A 360 2.36 16.21 17.53
N GLY A 361 1.47 16.64 16.64
CA GLY A 361 0.93 18.00 16.62
C GLY A 361 0.15 18.42 17.88
N SER A 362 -0.09 19.71 18.03
CA SER A 362 -0.96 20.23 19.09
C SER A 362 -2.36 19.64 18.98
N GLY A 363 -2.95 19.24 20.11
CA GLY A 363 -4.28 18.61 20.14
C GLY A 363 -4.31 17.13 19.75
N SER A 364 -3.20 16.52 19.31
CA SER A 364 -3.17 15.11 18.91
C SER A 364 -3.42 14.11 20.04
N GLY A 365 -3.24 14.55 21.30
CA GLY A 365 -3.50 13.72 22.48
C GLY A 365 -2.28 12.90 22.95
N LYS A 366 -1.04 13.29 22.58
CA LYS A 366 0.21 12.69 23.06
C LYS A 366 0.21 12.38 24.56
N SER A 367 -0.14 13.35 25.40
CA SER A 367 -0.14 13.15 26.85
C SER A 367 -1.14 12.08 27.32
N SER A 368 -2.18 11.79 26.54
CA SER A 368 -3.07 10.65 26.80
C SER A 368 -2.43 9.31 26.42
N VAL A 369 -1.66 9.27 25.33
CA VAL A 369 -0.88 8.08 24.93
C VAL A 369 0.22 7.81 25.96
N ALA A 370 0.98 8.84 26.34
CA ALA A 370 2.03 8.76 27.36
C ALA A 370 1.50 8.23 28.69
N ARG A 371 0.33 8.73 29.16
CA ARG A 371 -0.33 8.23 30.39
C ARG A 371 -0.75 6.76 30.30
N ARG A 372 -1.18 6.29 29.12
CA ARG A 372 -1.50 4.86 28.92
C ARG A 372 -0.24 4.00 28.98
N MET A 373 0.86 4.46 28.40
CA MET A 373 2.15 3.75 28.48
C MET A 373 2.69 3.71 29.91
N GLU A 374 2.53 4.80 30.65
CA GLU A 374 2.87 4.87 32.08
C GLU A 374 2.06 3.86 32.91
N ALA A 375 0.75 3.75 32.64
CA ALA A 375 -0.10 2.74 33.28
C ALA A 375 0.30 1.29 32.93
N LEU A 376 0.99 1.06 31.81
CA LEU A 376 1.57 -0.23 31.41
C LEU A 376 2.96 -0.47 32.01
N GLY A 377 3.51 0.48 32.76
CA GLY A 377 4.79 0.36 33.48
C GLY A 377 5.98 1.11 32.88
N ALA A 378 5.79 1.85 31.78
CA ALA A 378 6.86 2.69 31.23
C ALA A 378 7.11 3.94 32.09
N VAL A 379 8.35 4.42 32.15
CA VAL A 379 8.67 5.70 32.80
C VAL A 379 8.38 6.84 31.83
N ARG A 380 7.47 7.74 32.20
CA ARG A 380 7.16 8.94 31.43
C ARG A 380 8.15 10.06 31.76
N ILE A 381 8.82 10.58 30.74
CA ILE A 381 9.72 11.74 30.81
C ILE A 381 9.05 12.87 30.02
N ASP A 382 8.49 13.84 30.71
CA ASP A 382 7.75 14.97 30.12
C ASP A 382 8.70 16.13 29.82
N ALA A 383 9.00 16.37 28.54
CA ALA A 383 9.95 17.39 28.14
C ALA A 383 9.44 18.82 28.42
N ASP A 384 8.12 19.04 28.41
CA ASP A 384 7.54 20.35 28.76
C ASP A 384 7.73 20.63 30.26
N GLN A 385 7.55 19.60 31.10
CA GLN A 385 7.84 19.69 32.52
C GLN A 385 9.34 19.94 32.76
N LEU A 386 10.23 19.15 32.15
CA LEU A 386 11.67 19.32 32.29
C LEU A 386 12.13 20.69 31.80
N GLY A 387 11.53 21.22 30.73
CA GLY A 387 11.76 22.57 30.26
C GLY A 387 11.55 23.61 31.35
N HIS A 388 10.48 23.49 32.13
CA HIS A 388 10.25 24.38 33.28
C HIS A 388 11.31 24.22 34.38
N GLU A 389 11.82 23.01 34.60
CA GLU A 389 12.83 22.71 35.60
C GLU A 389 14.22 23.29 35.22
N THR A 390 14.52 23.41 33.93
CA THR A 390 15.82 23.94 33.45
C THR A 390 16.09 25.38 33.89
N TYR A 391 15.06 26.19 34.07
CA TYR A 391 15.19 27.61 34.40
C TYR A 391 14.60 27.97 35.76
N LEU A 392 14.54 27.01 36.68
CA LEU A 392 14.34 27.31 38.09
C LEU A 392 15.51 28.18 38.63
N PRO A 393 15.26 29.02 39.65
CA PRO A 393 16.30 29.83 40.26
C PRO A 393 17.53 28.98 40.64
N GLY A 394 18.73 29.45 40.26
CA GLY A 394 20.00 28.77 40.49
C GLY A 394 20.45 27.80 39.39
N ARG A 395 19.67 27.59 38.33
CA ARG A 395 20.06 26.78 37.16
C ARG A 395 20.77 27.61 36.09
N ALA A 396 21.57 26.96 35.24
CA ALA A 396 22.33 27.63 34.18
C ALA A 396 21.44 28.37 33.16
N ALA A 397 20.32 27.78 32.74
CA ALA A 397 19.39 28.43 31.81
C ALA A 397 18.69 29.65 32.42
N TYR A 398 18.44 29.68 33.74
CA TYR A 398 17.82 30.83 34.40
C TYR A 398 18.62 32.12 34.18
N HIS A 399 19.94 32.06 34.38
CA HIS A 399 20.83 33.21 34.21
C HIS A 399 20.93 33.65 32.74
N LYS A 400 21.05 32.69 31.81
CA LYS A 400 21.11 32.97 30.37
C LYS A 400 19.82 33.61 29.86
N ILE A 401 18.66 33.14 30.32
CA ILE A 401 17.35 33.71 29.96
C ILE A 401 17.21 35.15 30.47
N LEU A 402 17.66 35.45 31.70
CA LEU A 402 17.61 36.82 32.24
C LEU A 402 18.52 37.79 31.48
N GLN A 403 19.69 37.33 31.05
CA GLN A 403 20.61 38.13 30.24
C GLN A 403 20.00 38.48 28.87
N GLU A 404 19.34 37.53 28.23
CA GLU A 404 18.78 37.71 26.89
C GLU A 404 17.44 38.46 26.90
N PHE A 405 16.54 38.11 27.83
CA PHE A 405 15.15 38.59 27.82
C PHE A 405 14.87 39.69 28.86
N GLY A 406 15.81 40.01 29.74
CA GLY A 406 15.66 40.99 30.81
C GLY A 406 14.98 40.45 32.06
N THR A 407 14.98 41.24 33.13
CA THR A 407 14.42 40.88 34.45
C THR A 407 12.92 41.14 34.59
N ASP A 408 12.32 41.82 33.62
CA ASP A 408 10.88 42.12 33.57
C ASP A 408 10.00 40.88 33.29
N ILE A 409 10.62 39.71 33.09
CA ILE A 409 9.95 38.42 33.01
C ILE A 409 9.90 37.67 34.34
N LEU A 410 10.36 38.27 35.45
CA LEU A 410 10.32 37.65 36.77
C LEU A 410 8.99 37.88 37.48
N ASN A 411 8.59 36.91 38.29
CA ASN A 411 7.54 37.05 39.30
C ASN A 411 8.11 37.69 40.58
N GLU A 412 7.25 38.01 41.54
CA GLU A 412 7.65 38.54 42.85
C GLU A 412 8.50 37.56 43.66
N ASP A 413 8.38 36.25 43.40
CA ASP A 413 9.13 35.17 44.06
C ASP A 413 10.45 34.81 43.33
N GLU A 414 10.93 35.68 42.44
CA GLU A 414 12.11 35.48 41.59
C GLU A 414 12.02 34.29 40.62
N THR A 415 10.85 33.68 40.44
CA THR A 415 10.66 32.66 39.38
C THR A 415 10.31 33.30 38.04
N ILE A 416 10.59 32.61 36.93
CA ILE A 416 10.26 33.12 35.59
C ILE A 416 8.73 33.11 35.36
N ASN A 417 8.16 34.27 35.08
CA ASN A 417 6.79 34.47 34.61
C ASN A 417 6.64 33.96 33.17
N ARG A 418 6.24 32.70 33.04
CA ARG A 418 5.98 32.04 31.75
C ARG A 418 5.02 32.80 30.83
N ARG A 419 4.04 33.54 31.37
CA ARG A 419 3.13 34.35 30.54
C ARG A 419 3.83 35.57 29.97
N ALA A 420 4.67 36.24 30.76
CA ALA A 420 5.45 37.38 30.30
C ALA A 420 6.51 36.95 29.28
N LEU A 421 7.26 35.88 29.56
CA LEU A 421 8.21 35.29 28.62
C LEU A 421 7.52 34.84 27.34
N GLY A 422 6.39 34.12 27.46
CA GLY A 422 5.57 33.70 26.33
C GLY A 422 5.16 34.86 25.42
N ARG A 423 4.70 35.98 25.97
CA ARG A 423 4.35 37.19 25.16
C ARG A 423 5.53 37.77 24.39
N LYS A 424 6.77 37.60 24.87
CA LYS A 424 7.98 38.08 24.20
C LYS A 424 8.46 37.16 23.08
N VAL A 425 8.22 35.85 23.19
CA VAL A 425 8.73 34.84 22.25
C VAL A 425 7.68 34.37 21.24
N PHE A 426 6.40 34.27 21.65
CA PHE A 426 5.33 33.86 20.73
C PHE A 426 5.08 34.93 19.68
N GLY A 427 5.12 34.54 18.40
CA GLY A 427 4.97 35.43 17.25
C GLY A 427 6.27 36.05 16.76
N ASN A 428 7.40 35.85 17.45
CA ASN A 428 8.73 36.31 17.02
C ASN A 428 9.69 35.12 16.88
N LYS A 429 10.00 34.74 15.63
CA LYS A 429 10.85 33.57 15.33
C LYS A 429 12.28 33.69 15.88
N GLU A 430 12.87 34.88 15.85
CA GLU A 430 14.24 35.11 16.33
C GLU A 430 14.32 34.96 17.85
N ARG A 431 13.37 35.56 18.57
CA ARG A 431 13.28 35.46 20.04
C ARG A 431 12.93 34.05 20.50
N LEU A 432 12.05 33.36 19.78
CA LEU A 432 11.76 31.96 20.09
C LEU A 432 13.02 31.09 19.92
N LYS A 433 13.78 31.32 18.84
CA LYS A 433 15.04 30.61 18.60
C LYS A 433 16.07 30.86 19.72
N ALA A 434 16.25 32.12 20.13
CA ALA A 434 17.16 32.45 21.23
C ALA A 434 16.79 31.73 22.54
N LEU A 435 15.49 31.61 22.85
CA LEU A 435 15.05 30.85 24.01
C LEU A 435 15.32 29.35 23.86
N THR A 436 15.02 28.76 22.70
CA THR A 436 15.22 27.33 22.46
C THR A 436 16.69 26.93 22.45
N ASP A 437 17.57 27.77 21.89
CA ASP A 437 19.02 27.55 21.87
C ASP A 437 19.61 27.51 23.29
N ILE A 438 19.02 28.22 24.24
CA ILE A 438 19.40 28.18 25.66
C ILE A 438 18.82 26.95 26.35
N VAL A 439 17.54 26.65 26.13
CA VAL A 439 16.78 25.69 26.95
C VAL A 439 16.93 24.25 26.46
N TRP A 440 16.95 23.99 25.15
CA TRP A 440 16.99 22.62 24.62
C TRP A 440 18.22 21.80 25.03
N PRO A 441 19.45 22.34 25.04
CA PRO A 441 20.60 21.60 25.53
C PRO A 441 20.47 21.18 27.00
N GLU A 442 19.91 22.06 27.84
CA GLU A 442 19.71 21.79 29.27
C GLU A 442 18.61 20.74 29.49
N ILE A 443 17.53 20.77 28.68
CA ILE A 443 16.51 19.70 28.70
C ILE A 443 17.14 18.36 28.33
N ALA A 444 17.96 18.32 27.28
CA ALA A 444 18.59 17.07 26.84
C ALA A 444 19.49 16.45 27.93
N LEU A 445 20.17 17.28 28.74
CA LEU A 445 20.93 16.81 29.91
C LEU A 445 20.00 16.19 30.97
N LEU A 446 18.92 16.89 31.34
CA LEU A 446 17.95 16.37 32.31
C LEU A 446 17.26 15.08 31.83
N VAL A 447 16.97 14.96 30.53
CA VAL A 447 16.43 13.74 29.94
C VAL A 447 17.42 12.58 30.13
N LYS A 448 18.71 12.78 29.83
CA LYS A 448 19.74 11.75 30.02
C LYS A 448 19.86 11.34 31.49
N GLU A 449 19.84 12.30 32.42
CA GLU A 449 19.82 12.02 33.85
C GLU A 449 18.60 11.18 34.25
N ARG A 450 17.41 11.53 33.75
CA ARG A 450 16.17 10.81 34.09
C ARG A 450 16.16 9.39 33.53
N VAL A 451 16.68 9.19 32.31
CA VAL A 451 16.87 7.85 31.72
C VAL A 451 17.86 7.03 32.54
N GLN A 452 18.94 7.64 33.02
CA GLN A 452 19.93 6.97 33.86
C GLN A 452 19.34 6.57 35.24
N CYS A 453 18.57 7.45 35.89
CA CYS A 453 17.84 7.09 37.11
C CYS A 453 16.87 5.92 36.86
N ALA A 454 16.11 5.95 35.76
CA ALA A 454 15.19 4.86 35.41
C ALA A 454 15.93 3.53 35.20
N LYS A 455 17.14 3.58 34.63
CA LYS A 455 18.02 2.42 34.49
C LYS A 455 18.44 1.85 35.86
N GLU A 456 18.84 2.71 36.79
CA GLU A 456 19.23 2.33 38.15
C GLU A 456 18.06 1.75 38.96
N GLU A 457 16.84 2.24 38.70
CA GLU A 457 15.58 1.70 39.23
C GLU A 457 15.13 0.38 38.57
N GLY A 458 15.92 -0.15 37.62
CA GLY A 458 15.63 -1.42 36.93
C GLY A 458 14.46 -1.34 35.95
N LYS A 459 14.15 -0.15 35.43
CA LYS A 459 13.05 0.06 34.47
C LYS A 459 13.47 -0.41 33.08
N SER A 460 12.55 -1.04 32.36
CA SER A 460 12.82 -1.60 31.03
C SER A 460 12.52 -0.63 29.89
N VAL A 461 11.60 0.32 30.08
CA VAL A 461 11.11 1.22 29.01
C VAL A 461 10.94 2.64 29.53
N CYS A 462 11.39 3.62 28.74
CA CYS A 462 11.15 5.04 28.98
C CYS A 462 10.43 5.66 27.78
N VAL A 463 9.54 6.63 28.05
CA VAL A 463 8.82 7.39 27.02
C VAL A 463 9.15 8.86 27.19
N LEU A 464 9.87 9.42 26.24
CA LEU A 464 10.14 10.86 26.15
C LEU A 464 8.97 11.55 25.43
N ASP A 465 8.05 12.15 26.19
CA ASP A 465 6.94 12.94 25.66
C ASP A 465 7.45 14.35 25.32
N ALA A 466 7.68 14.62 24.03
CA ALA A 466 8.25 15.87 23.55
C ALA A 466 7.56 16.32 22.26
N ALA A 467 6.84 17.44 22.32
CA ALA A 467 6.18 18.02 21.15
C ALA A 467 7.18 18.49 20.08
N VAL A 468 8.40 18.87 20.49
CA VAL A 468 9.47 19.41 19.64
C VAL A 468 10.59 18.40 19.38
N LEU A 469 10.33 17.09 19.55
CA LEU A 469 11.35 16.04 19.46
C LEU A 469 12.15 16.08 18.14
N LEU A 470 11.47 16.34 17.02
CA LEU A 470 12.06 16.34 15.69
C LEU A 470 12.77 17.68 15.41
N GLU A 471 12.12 18.78 15.78
CA GLU A 471 12.62 20.15 15.62
C GLU A 471 13.88 20.42 16.46
N ALA A 472 13.99 19.75 17.61
CA ALA A 472 15.16 19.81 18.49
C ALA A 472 16.23 18.76 18.15
N GLU A 473 16.03 17.98 17.06
CA GLU A 473 16.95 16.92 16.61
C GLU A 473 17.25 15.85 17.70
N TRP A 474 16.32 15.62 18.62
CA TRP A 474 16.46 14.70 19.75
C TRP A 474 16.29 13.22 19.39
N THR A 475 16.19 12.91 18.10
CA THR A 475 16.03 11.53 17.61
C THR A 475 17.21 10.64 17.99
N ASP A 476 18.39 11.21 18.25
CA ASP A 476 19.58 10.47 18.68
C ASP A 476 19.54 9.98 20.13
N MET A 477 18.58 10.47 20.92
CA MET A 477 18.39 10.05 22.31
C MET A 477 17.36 8.93 22.46
N VAL A 478 16.74 8.47 21.37
CA VAL A 478 15.67 7.48 21.38
C VAL A 478 15.93 6.34 20.40
N HIS A 479 15.41 5.16 20.71
CA HIS A 479 15.50 3.98 19.83
C HIS A 479 14.43 4.03 18.74
N GLU A 480 13.24 4.52 19.10
CA GLU A 480 12.09 4.66 18.22
C GLU A 480 11.42 6.02 18.40
N VAL A 481 10.81 6.51 17.32
CA VAL A 481 9.96 7.70 17.34
C VAL A 481 8.52 7.28 17.06
N TRP A 482 7.64 7.54 18.01
CA TRP A 482 6.20 7.34 17.89
C TRP A 482 5.53 8.69 17.64
N VAL A 483 4.67 8.77 16.63
CA VAL A 483 4.01 10.01 16.24
C VAL A 483 2.50 9.88 16.42
N ALA A 484 1.92 10.72 17.27
CA ALA A 484 0.47 10.83 17.42
C ALA A 484 -0.09 11.81 16.38
N ILE A 485 -0.87 11.29 15.44
CA ILE A 485 -1.51 12.05 14.35
C ILE A 485 -3.03 12.09 14.51
N ILE A 486 -3.62 13.21 14.11
CA ILE A 486 -5.06 13.41 13.97
C ILE A 486 -5.32 14.35 12.79
N PRO A 487 -6.52 14.32 12.18
CA PRO A 487 -6.90 15.32 11.18
C PRO A 487 -6.76 16.74 11.72
N GLU A 488 -6.32 17.67 10.86
CA GLU A 488 -6.12 19.07 11.24
C GLU A 488 -7.39 19.72 11.80
N GLU A 489 -8.53 19.46 11.17
CA GLU A 489 -9.84 19.94 11.63
C GLU A 489 -10.16 19.48 13.06
N GLU A 490 -9.79 18.24 13.41
CA GLU A 490 -9.97 17.69 14.75
C GLU A 490 -8.97 18.32 15.73
N ALA A 491 -7.73 18.61 15.31
CA ALA A 491 -6.75 19.31 16.12
C ALA A 491 -7.24 20.71 16.50
N VAL A 492 -7.72 21.47 15.52
CA VAL A 492 -8.31 22.81 15.72
C VAL A 492 -9.49 22.73 16.68
N ARG A 493 -10.42 21.79 16.46
CA ARG A 493 -11.59 21.58 17.32
C ARG A 493 -11.20 21.33 18.77
N ARG A 494 -10.23 20.45 19.02
CA ARG A 494 -9.72 20.13 20.37
C ARG A 494 -9.07 21.33 21.04
N ILE A 495 -8.22 22.06 20.33
CA ILE A 495 -7.53 23.25 20.85
C ILE A 495 -8.55 24.32 21.26
N VAL A 496 -9.50 24.63 20.38
CA VAL A 496 -10.55 25.63 20.66
C VAL A 496 -11.41 25.21 21.85
N SER A 497 -11.82 23.94 21.93
CA SER A 497 -12.62 23.41 23.05
C SER A 497 -11.90 23.54 24.40
N VAL A 498 -10.60 23.24 24.45
CA VAL A 498 -9.79 23.40 25.65
C VAL A 498 -9.66 24.88 26.05
N MET A 499 -9.44 25.79 25.09
CA MET A 499 -9.37 27.22 25.36
C MET A 499 -10.68 27.78 25.93
N VAL A 500 -11.83 27.31 25.42
CA VAL A 500 -13.16 27.70 25.93
C VAL A 500 -13.39 27.19 27.35
N ARG A 501 -13.00 25.96 27.68
CA ARG A 501 -13.08 25.43 29.05
C ARG A 501 -12.23 26.22 30.04
N VAL A 502 -10.99 26.54 29.66
CA VAL A 502 -10.08 27.34 30.53
C VAL A 502 -10.61 28.76 30.74
N ARG A 503 -11.28 29.36 29.73
CA ARG A 503 -11.92 30.67 29.86
C ARG A 503 -13.21 30.67 30.67
N ARG A 504 -13.89 29.53 30.82
CA ARG A 504 -15.10 29.38 31.67
C ARG A 504 -14.77 29.02 33.12
N MET A 505 -13.56 28.52 33.38
CA MET A 505 -13.06 28.19 34.73
C MET A 505 -12.29 29.35 35.39
N ARG A 506 -12.07 30.45 34.67
CA ARG A 506 -11.58 31.73 35.19
C ARG A 506 -12.71 32.73 35.14
#